data_AF-A0A7S2YI77-F1
#
_entry.id   AF-A0A7S2YI77-F1
#
_cell.length_a   1.000
_cell.length_b   1.000
_cell.length_c   1.000
_cell.angle_alpha   90.00
_cell.angle_beta   90.00
_cell.angle_gamma   90.00
#
_symmetry.space_group_name_H-M   'P 1'
#
loop_
_entity.id
_entity.type
_entity.pdbx_description
1 polymer ?
#
loop_
_entity_poly.entity_id
_entity_poly.type
_entity_poly.pdbx_seq_one_letter_code
_entity_poly.pdbx_strand_id
1 'polypeptide(L)'
;FIRHAFGNYFDILREVTYSPLMAEMLTYRDVASTGYEFTRSGVLQFADENYAREIMQLFTIGLHKLKSDGTLVLDANGTAIPSYSNDDITEYAKVYTGFTQQRSRANVEDAASQTSYDNPIDPLAINIRARDHLPKLGLKNRYIGDGFPLCADLPAHHFLKTGATYRLLGANPHAELQRNPTLEGAGAVRVELSPGSPLHDK
;
A
#
# COMPACT_ATOMS: atom_id res chain seq x y z
N PHE A 1 9.86 -1.06 22.79
CA PHE A 1 10.19 -0.02 21.80
C PHE A 1 11.32 0.84 22.35
N ILE A 2 12.52 0.77 21.75
CA ILE A 2 13.64 1.69 22.05
C ILE A 2 13.77 2.76 20.94
N ARG A 3 13.27 2.45 19.73
CA ARG A 3 13.16 3.36 18.59
C ARG A 3 11.84 4.16 18.70
N HIS A 4 11.84 5.41 18.23
CA HIS A 4 10.69 6.32 18.21
C HIS A 4 10.14 6.82 19.56
N ALA A 5 10.86 6.66 20.67
CA ALA A 5 10.42 7.15 21.99
C ALA A 5 10.08 8.66 22.04
N PHE A 6 10.79 9.47 21.26
CA PHE A 6 10.52 10.91 21.07
C PHE A 6 10.19 11.25 19.60
N GLY A 7 9.73 10.25 18.84
CA GLY A 7 9.47 10.36 17.41
C GLY A 7 8.07 10.88 17.08
N ASN A 8 7.76 10.91 15.79
CA ASN A 8 6.42 11.22 15.32
C ASN A 8 5.50 10.01 15.49
N TYR A 9 4.25 10.24 15.87
CA TYR A 9 3.21 9.21 15.94
C TYR A 9 3.05 8.45 14.63
N PHE A 10 3.20 9.15 13.49
CA PHE A 10 3.17 8.54 12.17
C PHE A 10 4.24 7.44 11.99
N ASP A 11 5.46 7.65 12.50
CA ASP A 11 6.54 6.68 12.36
C ASP A 11 6.25 5.41 13.16
N ILE A 12 5.67 5.57 14.37
CA ILE A 12 5.24 4.46 15.22
C ILE A 12 4.14 3.66 14.51
N LEU A 13 3.10 4.33 14.03
CA LEU A 13 2.02 3.65 13.30
C LEU A 13 2.53 2.93 12.07
N ARG A 14 3.42 3.56 11.30
CA ARG A 14 4.05 2.93 10.14
C ARG A 14 4.79 1.65 10.53
N GLU A 15 5.65 1.68 11.55
CA GLU A 15 6.39 0.49 11.99
C GLU A 15 5.44 -0.63 12.43
N VAL A 16 4.38 -0.26 13.17
CA VAL A 16 3.34 -1.18 13.64
C VAL A 16 2.53 -1.79 12.47
N THR A 17 2.23 -1.03 11.42
CA THR A 17 1.58 -1.53 10.19
C THR A 17 2.43 -2.57 9.45
N TYR A 18 3.76 -2.49 9.52
CA TYR A 18 4.62 -3.49 8.89
C TYR A 18 4.95 -4.66 9.83
N SER A 19 4.37 -4.74 11.03
CA SER A 19 4.62 -5.84 11.95
C SER A 19 3.84 -7.10 11.56
N PRO A 20 4.50 -8.27 11.39
CA PRO A 20 3.81 -9.54 11.10
C PRO A 20 2.76 -9.91 12.15
N LEU A 21 3.08 -9.68 13.43
CA LEU A 21 2.17 -9.97 14.54
C LEU A 21 0.91 -9.10 14.49
N MET A 22 1.04 -7.83 14.07
CA MET A 22 -0.13 -6.98 13.91
C MET A 22 -0.97 -7.39 12.70
N ALA A 23 -0.33 -7.79 11.60
CA ALA A 23 -1.04 -8.29 10.42
C ALA A 23 -1.83 -9.56 10.67
N GLU A 24 -1.32 -10.44 11.52
CA GLU A 24 -2.07 -11.60 11.98
C GLU A 24 -3.21 -11.20 12.93
N MET A 25 -2.94 -10.33 13.91
CA MET A 25 -3.93 -9.89 14.90
C MET A 25 -5.14 -9.19 14.27
N LEU A 26 -4.92 -8.35 13.26
CA LEU A 26 -5.97 -7.57 12.58
C LEU A 26 -6.24 -8.07 11.16
N THR A 27 -5.86 -9.32 10.89
CA THR A 27 -6.27 -10.13 9.73
C THR A 27 -6.01 -9.52 8.35
N TYR A 28 -5.04 -8.62 8.21
CA TYR A 28 -4.66 -8.02 6.93
C TYR A 28 -3.44 -8.70 6.26
N ARG A 29 -2.98 -9.83 6.81
CA ARG A 29 -1.93 -10.65 6.22
C ARG A 29 -2.44 -11.44 5.02
N ASP A 30 -1.73 -11.37 3.90
CA ASP A 30 -2.00 -12.09 2.65
C ASP A 30 -3.41 -11.82 2.06
N VAL A 31 -4.00 -10.68 2.41
CA VAL A 31 -5.32 -10.25 1.92
C VAL A 31 -5.22 -9.60 0.55
N ALA A 32 -6.19 -9.86 -0.31
CA ALA A 32 -6.40 -9.21 -1.59
C ALA A 32 -7.79 -8.59 -1.67
N SER A 33 -7.99 -7.69 -2.64
CA SER A 33 -9.27 -7.08 -2.96
C SER A 33 -9.73 -7.41 -4.39
N THR A 34 -10.90 -6.89 -4.74
CA THR A 34 -11.55 -7.03 -6.04
C THR A 34 -10.60 -6.67 -7.19
N GLY A 35 -9.75 -5.66 -7.04
CA GLY A 35 -8.80 -5.30 -8.10
C GLY A 35 -7.92 -6.48 -8.51
N TYR A 36 -7.41 -7.24 -7.55
CA TYR A 36 -6.57 -8.41 -7.84
C TYR A 36 -7.40 -9.65 -8.22
N GLU A 37 -8.41 -9.99 -7.42
CA GLU A 37 -9.14 -11.24 -7.58
C GLU A 37 -10.04 -11.24 -8.82
N PHE A 38 -10.57 -10.09 -9.23
CA PHE A 38 -11.35 -10.01 -10.46
C PHE A 38 -10.49 -10.34 -11.70
N THR A 39 -9.24 -9.87 -11.74
CA THR A 39 -8.32 -10.20 -12.84
C THR A 39 -7.86 -11.65 -12.81
N ARG A 40 -7.77 -12.26 -11.63
CA ARG A 40 -7.26 -13.62 -11.45
C ARG A 40 -8.33 -14.70 -11.64
N SER A 41 -9.49 -14.53 -11.03
CA SER A 41 -10.54 -15.54 -10.88
C SER A 41 -11.91 -15.07 -11.35
N GLY A 42 -12.07 -13.77 -11.70
CA GLY A 42 -13.36 -13.19 -12.07
C GLY A 42 -14.31 -13.00 -10.90
N VAL A 43 -13.84 -13.16 -9.66
CA VAL A 43 -14.65 -13.09 -8.44
C VAL A 43 -14.54 -11.70 -7.82
N LEU A 44 -15.65 -11.21 -7.28
CA LEU A 44 -15.68 -10.01 -6.45
C LEU A 44 -15.30 -10.38 -5.01
N GLN A 45 -14.19 -9.83 -4.51
CA GLN A 45 -13.71 -10.08 -3.15
C GLN A 45 -13.38 -8.76 -2.46
N PHE A 46 -14.05 -8.45 -1.35
CA PHE A 46 -13.78 -7.24 -0.58
C PHE A 46 -12.50 -7.40 0.26
N ALA A 47 -11.81 -6.27 0.49
CA ALA A 47 -10.67 -6.24 1.41
C ALA A 47 -11.14 -6.39 2.87
N ASP A 48 -10.26 -6.90 3.72
CA ASP A 48 -10.53 -6.98 5.16
C ASP A 48 -10.51 -5.57 5.79
N GLU A 49 -11.60 -5.21 6.46
CA GLU A 49 -11.83 -3.89 7.04
C GLU A 49 -11.25 -3.73 8.45
N ASN A 50 -10.89 -4.82 9.14
CA ASN A 50 -10.57 -4.81 10.56
C ASN A 50 -9.44 -3.82 10.85
N TYR A 51 -8.33 -3.92 10.12
CA TYR A 51 -7.20 -3.02 10.35
C TYR A 51 -7.51 -1.55 10.05
N ALA A 52 -8.24 -1.28 8.96
CA ALA A 52 -8.65 0.07 8.61
C ALA A 52 -9.57 0.67 9.68
N ARG A 53 -10.51 -0.13 10.20
CA ARG A 53 -11.43 0.24 11.27
C ARG A 53 -10.68 0.57 12.55
N GLU A 54 -9.77 -0.29 13.00
CA GLU A 54 -9.01 -0.05 14.23
C GLU A 54 -8.08 1.16 14.13
N ILE A 55 -7.44 1.37 12.98
CA ILE A 55 -6.64 2.58 12.74
C ILE A 55 -7.48 3.84 12.91
N MET A 56 -8.65 3.89 12.26
CA MET A 56 -9.49 5.09 12.27
C MET A 56 -10.15 5.29 13.64
N GLN A 57 -10.70 4.21 14.21
CA GLN A 57 -11.53 4.27 15.40
C GLN A 57 -10.72 4.35 16.71
N LEU A 58 -9.68 3.55 16.85
CA LEU A 58 -8.95 3.40 18.12
C LEU A 58 -7.59 4.07 18.10
N PHE A 59 -6.88 4.05 16.98
CA PHE A 59 -5.50 4.55 16.95
C PHE A 59 -5.39 6.01 16.52
N THR A 60 -6.33 6.57 15.75
CA THR A 60 -6.14 7.92 15.18
C THR A 60 -7.26 8.89 15.50
N ILE A 61 -8.29 8.93 14.66
CA ILE A 61 -9.26 10.04 14.59
C ILE A 61 -10.46 9.86 15.53
N GLY A 62 -10.74 8.64 15.97
CA GLY A 62 -11.89 8.35 16.83
C GLY A 62 -13.23 8.33 16.09
N LEU A 63 -14.29 8.00 16.82
CA LEU A 63 -15.66 7.86 16.30
C LEU A 63 -16.29 9.20 15.88
N HIS A 64 -16.03 10.26 16.64
CA HIS A 64 -16.69 11.55 16.49
C HIS A 64 -15.68 12.68 16.32
N LYS A 65 -16.08 13.70 15.57
CA LYS A 65 -15.25 14.89 15.36
C LYS A 65 -15.15 15.69 16.65
N LEU A 66 -13.92 16.08 16.97
CA LEU A 66 -13.61 16.92 18.11
C LEU A 66 -13.19 18.32 17.63
N LYS A 67 -13.52 19.33 18.43
CA LYS A 67 -12.95 20.67 18.33
C LYS A 67 -11.53 20.67 18.91
N SER A 68 -10.80 21.76 18.72
CA SER A 68 -9.44 21.91 19.25
C SER A 68 -9.37 21.87 20.79
N ASP A 69 -10.47 22.14 21.48
CA ASP A 69 -10.61 22.05 22.93
C ASP A 69 -10.99 20.63 23.41
N GLY A 70 -11.12 19.66 22.49
CA GLY A 70 -11.51 18.28 22.80
C GLY A 70 -13.02 18.06 22.96
N THR A 71 -13.85 19.09 22.81
CA THR A 71 -15.31 18.93 22.86
C THR A 71 -15.87 18.41 21.54
N LEU A 72 -17.01 17.70 21.60
CA LEU A 72 -17.66 17.15 20.41
C LEU A 72 -18.15 18.27 19.47
N VAL A 73 -17.98 18.05 18.16
CA VAL A 73 -18.67 18.83 17.14
C VAL A 73 -20.08 18.28 16.98
N LEU A 74 -21.08 19.12 17.23
CA LEU A 74 -22.49 18.76 17.13
C LEU A 74 -23.12 19.32 15.86
N ASP A 75 -24.11 18.62 15.33
CA ASP A 75 -24.97 19.11 14.25
C ASP A 75 -26.07 20.06 14.77
N ALA A 76 -26.94 20.52 13.88
CA ALA A 76 -28.05 21.42 14.23
C ALA A 76 -29.07 20.81 15.22
N ASN A 77 -29.08 19.48 15.36
CA ASN A 77 -29.95 18.74 16.26
C ASN A 77 -29.25 18.37 17.59
N GLY A 78 -27.99 18.82 17.79
CA GLY A 78 -27.21 18.49 18.98
C GLY A 78 -26.58 17.09 18.96
N THR A 79 -26.55 16.41 17.82
CA THR A 79 -25.96 15.08 17.67
C THR A 79 -24.49 15.18 17.25
N ALA A 80 -23.62 14.35 17.84
CA ALA A 80 -22.20 14.35 17.52
C ALA A 80 -21.95 13.89 16.07
N ILE A 81 -21.16 14.67 15.33
CA ILE A 81 -20.85 14.38 13.92
C ILE A 81 -19.81 13.24 13.86
N PRO A 82 -20.07 12.15 13.14
CA PRO A 82 -19.10 11.07 12.98
C PRO A 82 -17.85 11.53 12.22
N SER A 83 -16.70 10.97 12.57
CA SER A 83 -15.42 11.27 11.94
C SER A 83 -15.29 10.69 10.52
N TYR A 84 -15.92 9.54 10.29
CA TYR A 84 -15.86 8.77 9.05
C TYR A 84 -17.18 8.02 8.79
N SER A 85 -17.39 7.56 7.56
CA SER A 85 -18.48 6.64 7.19
C SER A 85 -17.97 5.21 7.02
N ASN A 86 -18.90 4.26 6.84
CA ASN A 86 -18.50 2.89 6.49
C ASN A 86 -17.81 2.83 5.13
N ASP A 87 -18.20 3.69 4.18
CA ASP A 87 -17.57 3.76 2.87
C ASP A 87 -16.09 4.14 2.99
N ASP A 88 -15.74 5.08 3.88
CA ASP A 88 -14.35 5.42 4.15
C ASP A 88 -13.56 4.18 4.60
N ILE A 89 -14.11 3.38 5.53
CA ILE A 89 -13.44 2.16 6.01
C ILE A 89 -13.17 1.20 4.86
N THR A 90 -14.17 0.98 3.98
CA THR A 90 -14.02 0.06 2.85
C THR A 90 -12.96 0.51 1.85
N GLU A 91 -12.79 1.82 1.67
CA GLU A 91 -11.77 2.39 0.79
C GLU A 91 -10.37 2.34 1.43
N TYR A 92 -10.26 2.64 2.73
CA TYR A 92 -8.99 2.49 3.45
C TYR A 92 -8.56 1.02 3.57
N ALA A 93 -9.48 0.08 3.66
CA ALA A 93 -9.18 -1.36 3.69
C ALA A 93 -8.38 -1.81 2.46
N LYS A 94 -8.69 -1.25 1.28
CA LYS A 94 -7.96 -1.54 0.04
C LYS A 94 -6.47 -1.13 0.11
N VAL A 95 -6.11 -0.15 0.94
CA VAL A 95 -4.71 0.28 1.17
C VAL A 95 -3.91 -0.82 1.87
N TYR A 96 -4.55 -1.69 2.64
CA TYR A 96 -3.89 -2.74 3.43
C TYR A 96 -3.85 -4.11 2.76
N THR A 97 -4.15 -4.17 1.45
CA THR A 97 -4.02 -5.38 0.64
C THR A 97 -2.56 -5.67 0.26
N GLY A 98 -2.23 -6.93 0.02
CA GLY A 98 -0.94 -7.34 -0.51
C GLY A 98 0.23 -7.28 0.48
N PHE A 99 -0.04 -7.23 1.78
CA PHE A 99 0.99 -7.43 2.81
C PHE A 99 1.26 -8.93 2.96
N THR A 100 2.52 -9.34 2.90
CA THR A 100 2.92 -10.74 3.00
C THR A 100 4.15 -10.89 3.88
N GLN A 101 4.26 -12.02 4.55
CA GLN A 101 5.37 -12.28 5.45
C GLN A 101 6.64 -12.59 4.65
N GLN A 102 7.77 -12.11 5.16
CA GLN A 102 9.07 -12.36 4.54
C GLN A 102 9.58 -13.74 4.94
N ARG A 103 10.44 -14.33 4.10
CA ARG A 103 11.19 -15.51 4.52
C ARG A 103 12.16 -15.15 5.63
N SER A 104 12.43 -16.10 6.53
CA SER A 104 13.45 -15.94 7.55
C SER A 104 14.83 -15.75 6.92
N ARG A 105 15.69 -14.97 7.57
CA ARG A 105 17.07 -14.75 7.14
C ARG A 105 17.91 -15.98 7.46
N ALA A 106 18.81 -16.36 6.55
CA ALA A 106 19.65 -17.55 6.71
C ALA A 106 20.62 -17.50 7.91
N ASN A 107 20.85 -16.32 8.49
CA ASN A 107 21.70 -16.10 9.66
C ASN A 107 20.91 -16.04 10.99
N VAL A 108 19.65 -16.47 10.98
CA VAL A 108 18.81 -16.62 12.17
C VAL A 108 18.71 -18.11 12.48
N GLU A 109 19.11 -18.49 13.70
CA GLU A 109 19.10 -19.86 14.19
C GLU A 109 17.66 -20.31 14.47
N ASP A 110 16.92 -20.63 13.42
CA ASP A 110 15.60 -21.26 13.53
C ASP A 110 15.57 -22.51 12.64
N ALA A 111 15.58 -23.67 13.29
CA ALA A 111 15.63 -24.99 12.65
C ALA A 111 14.40 -25.28 11.77
N ALA A 112 13.28 -24.56 11.97
CA ALA A 112 12.07 -24.68 11.15
C ALA A 112 12.02 -23.69 9.97
N SER A 113 12.91 -22.68 9.93
CA SER A 113 12.75 -21.51 9.06
C SER A 113 13.38 -21.62 7.68
N GLN A 114 14.08 -22.71 7.34
CA GLN A 114 14.64 -22.86 5.99
C GLN A 114 13.56 -23.05 4.92
N THR A 115 12.35 -23.45 5.32
CA THR A 115 11.20 -23.62 4.43
C THR A 115 9.95 -22.83 4.85
N SER A 116 9.94 -22.21 6.04
CA SER A 116 8.75 -21.50 6.54
C SER A 116 8.75 -20.01 6.19
N TYR A 117 7.58 -19.51 5.80
CA TYR A 117 7.30 -18.08 5.61
C TYR A 117 6.96 -17.38 6.94
N ASP A 118 7.01 -18.10 8.07
CA ASP A 118 6.68 -17.58 9.40
C ASP A 118 7.86 -16.81 10.00
N ASN A 119 8.27 -15.69 9.41
CA ASN A 119 9.21 -14.76 10.04
C ASN A 119 8.47 -13.69 10.87
N PRO A 120 8.32 -13.84 12.21
CA PRO A 120 7.60 -12.88 13.03
C PRO A 120 8.41 -11.61 13.34
N ILE A 121 9.70 -11.60 13.00
CA ILE A 121 10.65 -10.56 13.42
C ILE A 121 10.76 -9.45 12.37
N ASP A 122 10.92 -9.84 11.10
CA ASP A 122 11.19 -8.87 10.04
C ASP A 122 9.90 -8.21 9.54
N PRO A 123 9.96 -6.94 9.09
CA PRO A 123 8.80 -6.23 8.56
C PRO A 123 8.17 -6.96 7.36
N LEU A 124 6.84 -6.85 7.24
CA LEU A 124 6.08 -7.41 6.13
C LEU A 124 6.60 -6.88 4.78
N ALA A 125 6.66 -7.78 3.79
CA ALA A 125 6.88 -7.43 2.40
C ALA A 125 5.57 -7.01 1.73
N ILE A 126 5.71 -6.23 0.66
CA ILE A 126 4.60 -5.88 -0.22
C ILE A 126 4.62 -6.81 -1.43
N ASN A 127 3.59 -7.65 -1.55
CA ASN A 127 3.29 -8.36 -2.78
C ASN A 127 2.58 -7.41 -3.75
N ILE A 128 3.35 -6.86 -4.69
CA ILE A 128 2.87 -5.90 -5.70
C ILE A 128 1.70 -6.47 -6.51
N ARG A 129 1.65 -7.79 -6.76
CA ARG A 129 0.56 -8.38 -7.54
C ARG A 129 -0.76 -8.34 -6.79
N ALA A 130 -0.73 -8.62 -5.49
CA ALA A 130 -1.91 -8.65 -4.62
C ALA A 130 -2.32 -7.26 -4.11
N ARG A 131 -1.60 -6.19 -4.50
CA ARG A 131 -1.99 -4.82 -4.21
C ARG A 131 -3.22 -4.44 -5.01
N ASP A 132 -4.17 -3.80 -4.34
CA ASP A 132 -5.26 -3.13 -5.01
C ASP A 132 -4.70 -1.98 -5.87
N HIS A 133 -4.93 -2.03 -7.17
CA HIS A 133 -4.47 -1.03 -8.14
C HIS A 133 -5.50 0.08 -8.42
N LEU A 134 -6.74 -0.08 -7.94
CA LEU A 134 -7.80 0.88 -8.21
C LEU A 134 -7.58 2.17 -7.39
N PRO A 135 -8.03 3.33 -7.90
CA PRO A 135 -8.03 4.55 -7.10
C PRO A 135 -8.82 4.34 -5.81
N LYS A 136 -8.31 4.87 -4.71
CA LYS A 136 -8.91 4.74 -3.37
C LYS A 136 -9.34 6.11 -2.90
N LEU A 137 -10.56 6.21 -2.39
CA LEU A 137 -11.02 7.44 -1.77
C LEU A 137 -10.55 7.49 -0.30
N GLY A 138 -10.20 8.68 0.15
CA GLY A 138 -9.90 8.97 1.54
C GLY A 138 -10.88 9.97 2.11
N LEU A 139 -10.70 10.28 3.39
CA LEU A 139 -11.55 11.18 4.15
C LEU A 139 -11.87 12.48 3.38
N LYS A 140 -13.14 12.86 3.39
CA LYS A 140 -13.70 14.02 2.65
C LYS A 140 -13.66 13.84 1.12
N ASN A 141 -13.83 12.62 0.63
CA ASN A 141 -13.86 12.27 -0.80
C ASN A 141 -12.60 12.71 -1.57
N ARG A 142 -11.43 12.67 -0.91
CA ARG A 142 -10.15 12.99 -1.55
C ARG A 142 -9.42 11.71 -1.89
N TYR A 143 -8.92 11.56 -3.10
CA TYR A 143 -8.19 10.35 -3.46
C TYR A 143 -6.87 10.18 -2.67
N ILE A 144 -6.61 8.94 -2.25
CA ILE A 144 -5.39 8.51 -1.56
C ILE A 144 -4.42 7.99 -2.63
N GLY A 145 -3.21 8.53 -2.66
CA GLY A 145 -2.17 8.09 -3.60
C GLY A 145 -2.25 8.72 -4.99
N ASP A 146 -3.34 9.40 -5.33
CA ASP A 146 -3.46 10.25 -6.53
C ASP A 146 -2.76 11.60 -6.37
N GLY A 147 -1.81 11.68 -5.43
CA GLY A 147 -0.76 12.68 -5.55
C GLY A 147 0.01 12.38 -6.83
N PHE A 148 -0.41 12.97 -7.95
CA PHE A 148 0.52 13.28 -9.02
C PHE A 148 1.78 13.82 -8.34
N PRO A 149 3.00 13.37 -8.71
CA PRO A 149 4.21 14.04 -8.26
C PRO A 149 3.95 15.54 -8.42
N LEU A 150 3.99 16.29 -7.30
CA LEU A 150 3.55 17.67 -7.34
C LEU A 150 4.45 18.37 -8.36
N CYS A 151 3.93 19.35 -9.11
CA CYS A 151 4.77 20.12 -10.02
C CYS A 151 5.96 20.79 -9.32
N ALA A 152 5.95 20.87 -7.99
CA ALA A 152 7.06 21.30 -7.14
C ALA A 152 8.16 20.23 -6.92
N ASP A 153 7.81 18.95 -7.03
CA ASP A 153 8.73 17.81 -6.90
C ASP A 153 9.39 17.45 -8.25
N LEU A 154 8.86 18.00 -9.35
CA LEU A 154 9.41 17.87 -10.70
C LEU A 154 10.12 19.17 -11.10
N PRO A 155 11.21 19.10 -11.87
CA PRO A 155 11.88 20.31 -12.34
C PRO A 155 10.91 21.20 -13.13
N ALA A 156 11.05 22.52 -12.97
CA ALA A 156 10.18 23.49 -13.62
C ALA A 156 10.09 23.24 -15.14
N HIS A 157 8.88 23.32 -15.70
CA HIS A 157 8.58 23.09 -17.12
C HIS A 157 8.92 21.68 -17.63
N HIS A 158 9.00 20.65 -16.78
CA HIS A 158 9.31 19.26 -17.17
C HIS A 158 8.44 18.73 -18.32
N PHE A 159 7.17 19.11 -18.34
CA PHE A 159 6.17 18.68 -19.33
C PHE A 159 6.16 19.53 -20.62
N LEU A 160 6.90 20.64 -20.63
CA LEU A 160 7.11 21.52 -21.80
C LEU A 160 8.53 21.39 -22.36
N LYS A 161 9.36 20.48 -21.83
CA LYS A 161 10.66 20.20 -22.40
C LYS A 161 10.48 19.58 -23.78
N THR A 162 11.21 20.11 -24.75
CA THR A 162 11.31 19.54 -26.09
C THR A 162 11.73 18.06 -25.97
N GLY A 163 10.86 17.16 -26.41
CA GLY A 163 11.03 15.71 -26.30
C GLY A 163 10.23 15.02 -25.18
N ALA A 164 9.40 15.73 -24.42
CA ALA A 164 8.49 15.11 -23.47
C ALA A 164 7.43 14.27 -24.20
N THR A 165 7.36 12.97 -23.90
CA THR A 165 6.38 12.03 -24.46
C THR A 165 5.38 11.62 -23.40
N TYR A 166 4.09 11.72 -23.72
CA TYR A 166 3.03 11.17 -22.88
C TYR A 166 2.60 9.80 -23.42
N ARG A 167 2.38 8.85 -22.52
CA ARG A 167 1.84 7.54 -22.86
C ARG A 167 0.61 7.24 -22.02
N LEU A 168 -0.55 7.20 -22.68
CA LEU A 168 -1.78 6.73 -22.07
C LEU A 168 -1.74 5.19 -22.02
N LEU A 169 -1.70 4.61 -20.82
CA LEU A 169 -1.55 3.16 -20.61
C LEU A 169 -2.87 2.38 -20.72
N GLY A 170 -3.94 3.02 -21.20
CA GLY A 170 -5.26 2.40 -21.38
C GLY A 170 -5.97 2.09 -20.06
N ALA A 171 -7.02 1.27 -20.12
CA ALA A 171 -7.82 0.86 -18.97
C ALA A 171 -7.20 -0.28 -18.14
N ASN A 172 -6.06 -0.83 -18.58
CA ASN A 172 -5.35 -1.88 -17.88
C ASN A 172 -4.37 -1.26 -16.86
N PRO A 173 -4.59 -1.44 -15.55
CA PRO A 173 -3.76 -0.83 -14.52
C PRO A 173 -2.42 -1.54 -14.33
N HIS A 174 -2.22 -2.71 -14.95
CA HIS A 174 -0.94 -3.41 -14.93
C HIS A 174 0.02 -2.81 -15.96
N ALA A 175 1.19 -2.36 -15.50
CA ALA A 175 2.25 -1.92 -16.40
C ALA A 175 2.70 -3.10 -17.29
N GLU A 176 2.72 -2.86 -18.61
CA GLU A 176 2.94 -3.88 -19.65
C GLU A 176 4.28 -4.64 -19.54
N LEU A 177 5.26 -4.11 -18.80
CA LEU A 177 6.63 -4.63 -18.70
C LEU A 177 7.00 -5.11 -17.29
N GLN A 178 6.06 -5.55 -16.46
CA GLN A 178 6.35 -6.06 -15.10
C GLN A 178 6.76 -7.54 -15.02
N ARG A 179 6.77 -8.26 -16.14
CA ARG A 179 7.21 -9.66 -16.15
C ARG A 179 8.65 -9.71 -16.67
N ASN A 180 9.56 -10.19 -15.82
CA ASN A 180 10.85 -10.64 -16.31
C ASN A 180 10.62 -11.74 -17.36
N PRO A 181 11.35 -11.73 -18.49
CA PRO A 181 11.32 -12.84 -19.42
C PRO A 181 11.66 -14.13 -18.67
N THR A 182 10.98 -15.21 -19.03
CA THR A 182 11.24 -16.54 -18.45
C THR A 182 12.67 -16.95 -18.78
N LEU A 183 13.56 -16.86 -17.79
CA LEU A 183 14.96 -17.32 -17.87
C LEU A 183 15.07 -18.84 -17.65
N GLU A 184 14.07 -19.62 -18.05
CA GLU A 184 14.16 -21.08 -17.96
C GLU A 184 14.92 -21.62 -19.17
N GLY A 185 16.17 -22.03 -18.96
CA GLY A 185 16.89 -22.94 -19.86
C GLY A 185 18.25 -22.47 -20.39
N ALA A 186 18.68 -21.24 -20.16
CA ALA A 186 20.01 -20.78 -20.59
C ALA A 186 20.77 -20.21 -19.40
N GLY A 187 21.99 -20.72 -19.15
CA GLY A 187 22.88 -20.23 -18.09
C GLY A 187 23.02 -18.71 -18.11
N ALA A 188 23.34 -18.12 -16.96
CA ALA A 188 23.39 -16.67 -16.69
C ALA A 188 23.55 -15.80 -17.95
N VAL A 189 22.41 -15.35 -18.52
CA VAL A 189 22.41 -14.47 -19.69
C VAL A 189 22.51 -13.04 -19.16
N ARG A 190 23.57 -12.34 -19.54
CA ARG A 190 23.70 -10.91 -19.29
C ARG A 190 22.62 -10.21 -20.10
N VAL A 191 21.71 -9.51 -19.41
CA VAL A 191 20.67 -8.72 -20.07
C VAL A 191 21.34 -7.49 -20.66
N GLU A 192 21.47 -7.46 -21.98
CA GLU A 192 21.89 -6.28 -22.72
C GLU A 192 20.66 -5.55 -23.26
N LEU A 193 20.69 -4.23 -23.18
CA LEU A 193 19.63 -3.40 -23.73
C LEU A 193 19.59 -3.60 -25.26
N SER A 194 18.39 -3.59 -25.84
CA SER A 194 18.24 -3.68 -27.29
C SER A 194 19.01 -2.53 -27.97
N PRO A 195 19.70 -2.77 -29.11
CA PRO A 195 20.45 -1.73 -29.83
C PRO A 195 19.61 -0.51 -30.26
N GLY A 196 18.30 -0.66 -30.36
CA GLY A 196 17.37 0.44 -30.63
C GLY A 196 16.89 1.20 -29.38
N SER A 197 17.32 0.81 -28.19
CA SER A 197 16.91 1.44 -26.93
C SER A 197 17.67 2.75 -26.72
N PRO A 198 16.99 3.86 -26.42
CA PRO A 198 17.65 5.15 -26.11
C PRO A 198 18.51 5.13 -24.83
N LEU A 199 18.60 3.99 -24.16
CA LEU A 199 19.41 3.73 -22.97
C LEU A 199 20.60 2.78 -23.26
N HIS A 200 20.75 2.26 -24.48
CA HIS A 200 21.81 1.29 -24.79
C HIS A 200 23.22 1.90 -24.72
N ASP A 201 23.35 3.17 -25.12
CA ASP A 201 24.63 3.90 -25.21
C ASP A 201 24.81 4.97 -24.11
N LYS A 202 24.08 4.89 -23.00
CA LYS A 202 24.19 5.84 -21.87
C LYS A 202 24.90 5.24 -20.65
#